data_AF-B8BY27-F1
#
_entry.id   AF-B8BY27-F1
#
_cell.length_a   1.000
_cell.length_b   1.000
_cell.length_c   1.000
_cell.angle_alpha   90.00
_cell.angle_beta   90.00
_cell.angle_gamma   90.00
#
_symmetry.space_group_name_H-M   'P 1'
#
loop_
_entity.id
_entity.type
_entity.pdbx_description
1 polymer ?
#
loop_
_entity_poly.entity_id
_entity_poly.type
_entity_poly.pdbx_seq_one_letter_code
_entity_poly.pdbx_strand_id
1 'polypeptide(L)'
;MFRERYFIASVWCALGASAFTSVHLTSSVDSRRAQTTHALQLSQSNSNEDESSLHRRSFLSNAISVAGLFTLMPQSSYATVIDVNTPSVGTLKSISKEEAEQRFRAGRGSLEYLITHYDEICEGGGDNVRRYLGTVGTTSGLFGIGKAMKVLGEDVDDIVEYTELATEIEQSIQQADGSAYMAIFTTSSTSGVSPAKYFSDAKIEIKRCAKSMDELAAMIPLKL
;
A
#
# COMPACT_ATOMS: atom_id res chain seq x y z
N MET A 1 -35.53 6.26 -37.15
CA MET A 1 -36.81 6.55 -36.48
C MET A 1 -36.50 6.77 -35.01
N PHE A 2 -36.70 8.02 -34.56
CA PHE A 2 -36.67 8.61 -33.21
C PHE A 2 -35.58 8.26 -32.16
N ARG A 3 -34.84 9.32 -31.80
CA ARG A 3 -34.01 9.51 -30.61
C ARG A 3 -34.86 10.14 -29.50
N GLU A 4 -34.70 9.69 -28.25
CA GLU A 4 -35.06 10.38 -27.00
C GLU A 4 -33.98 9.94 -25.99
N ARG A 5 -33.02 10.74 -25.48
CA ARG A 5 -32.99 12.10 -24.88
C ARG A 5 -33.88 12.24 -23.64
N TYR A 6 -33.41 11.64 -22.53
CA TYR A 6 -33.77 12.12 -21.19
C TYR A 6 -32.70 13.10 -20.71
N PHE A 7 -33.09 14.36 -20.75
CA PHE A 7 -32.41 15.53 -20.22
C PHE A 7 -33.11 15.84 -18.90
N ILE A 8 -32.52 15.51 -17.76
CA ILE A 8 -33.03 15.96 -16.45
C ILE A 8 -32.06 17.03 -15.95
N ALA A 9 -32.37 18.26 -16.35
CA ALA A 9 -31.91 19.46 -15.68
C ALA A 9 -32.91 19.80 -14.58
N SER A 10 -32.45 19.88 -13.34
CA SER A 10 -33.11 20.52 -12.18
C SER A 10 -32.19 20.34 -10.98
N VAL A 11 -31.91 21.29 -10.09
CA VAL A 11 -32.30 22.69 -9.90
C VAL A 11 -31.24 23.24 -8.95
N TRP A 12 -30.78 24.46 -9.22
CA TRP A 12 -30.07 25.30 -8.26
C TRP A 12 -30.94 25.58 -7.02
N CYS A 13 -30.41 25.36 -5.82
CA CYS A 13 -30.86 26.04 -4.60
C CYS A 13 -29.62 26.25 -3.71
N ALA A 14 -29.12 27.49 -3.67
CA ALA A 14 -29.30 28.42 -2.55
C ALA A 14 -28.30 28.14 -1.41
N LEU A 15 -27.22 28.92 -1.35
CA LEU A 15 -27.07 30.01 -0.37
C LEU A 15 -27.25 29.53 1.08
N GLY A 16 -26.14 29.11 1.68
CA GLY A 16 -25.98 28.94 3.12
C GLY A 16 -24.67 29.60 3.54
N ALA A 17 -24.66 30.94 3.56
CA ALA A 17 -23.64 31.69 4.28
C ALA A 17 -23.84 31.41 5.79
N SER A 18 -22.83 30.87 6.46
CA SER A 18 -22.79 30.82 7.92
C SER A 18 -21.38 31.11 8.41
N ALA A 19 -21.36 32.04 9.35
CA ALA A 19 -20.23 32.82 9.82
C ALA A 19 -19.03 31.98 10.28
N PHE A 20 -17.85 32.45 9.85
CA PHE A 20 -16.60 32.29 10.56
C PHE A 20 -16.75 32.83 11.99
N THR A 21 -16.71 31.95 12.98
CA THR A 21 -16.43 32.34 14.38
C THR A 21 -14.96 32.03 14.65
N SER A 22 -14.13 33.06 14.59
CA SER A 22 -12.75 33.03 15.03
C SER A 22 -12.72 32.97 16.55
N VAL A 23 -12.34 31.82 17.12
CA VAL A 23 -12.03 31.71 18.55
C VAL A 23 -10.52 31.79 18.69
N HIS A 24 -10.05 33.00 19.00
CA HIS A 24 -8.72 33.25 19.51
C HIS A 24 -8.70 32.78 20.97
N LEU A 25 -8.07 31.64 21.26
CA LEU A 25 -7.74 31.25 22.63
C LEU A 25 -6.22 31.29 22.80
N THR A 26 -5.75 32.42 23.31
CA THR A 26 -4.42 32.58 23.88
C THR A 26 -4.45 32.04 25.30
N SER A 27 -3.83 30.88 25.55
CA SER A 27 -3.46 30.49 26.91
C SER A 27 -1.95 30.33 27.01
N SER A 28 -1.32 31.42 27.42
CA SER A 28 -0.02 31.47 28.04
C SER A 28 -0.05 30.68 29.34
N VAL A 29 0.70 29.58 29.43
CA VAL A 29 1.15 29.02 30.71
C VAL A 29 2.66 28.87 30.63
N ASP A 30 3.28 29.83 31.27
CA ASP A 30 4.69 29.90 31.56
C ASP A 30 4.99 29.04 32.82
N SER A 31 6.23 28.57 32.90
CA SER A 31 6.98 28.31 34.15
C SER A 31 7.06 26.90 34.78
N ARG A 32 8.34 26.54 35.01
CA ARG A 32 8.98 25.55 35.93
C ARG A 32 9.23 24.16 35.35
N ARG A 33 10.41 23.88 34.79
CA ARG A 33 11.72 23.65 35.45
C ARG A 33 11.71 22.46 36.41
N ALA A 34 12.14 21.31 35.89
CA ALA A 34 12.92 20.33 36.64
C ALA A 34 13.96 19.71 35.69
N GLN A 35 15.19 20.17 35.85
CA GLN A 35 16.39 19.53 35.31
C GLN A 35 16.71 18.36 36.24
N THR A 36 16.93 17.16 35.69
CA THR A 36 17.65 16.11 36.42
C THR A 36 18.76 15.63 35.52
N THR A 37 19.89 16.31 35.65
CA THR A 37 21.21 15.88 35.25
C THR A 37 21.64 14.72 36.15
N HIS A 38 21.84 13.53 35.59
CA HIS A 38 22.76 12.55 36.18
C HIS A 38 24.01 12.49 35.30
N ALA A 39 25.08 13.02 35.88
CA ALA A 39 26.41 13.08 35.33
C ALA A 39 27.16 11.75 35.52
N LEU A 40 28.02 11.46 34.54
CA LEU A 40 29.36 10.92 34.68
C LEU A 40 29.58 9.68 35.55
N GLN A 41 29.89 8.56 34.89
CA GLN A 41 31.03 7.76 35.33
C GLN A 41 31.84 7.28 34.12
N LEU A 42 32.83 8.11 33.76
CA LEU A 42 34.03 7.71 33.05
C LEU A 42 34.84 6.79 33.98
N SER A 43 35.19 5.60 33.50
CA SER A 43 36.39 4.91 33.98
C SER A 43 37.27 4.57 32.79
N GLN A 44 38.50 5.01 32.93
CA GLN A 44 39.63 4.96 32.01
C GLN A 44 40.07 3.49 31.78
N SER A 45 40.37 3.15 30.52
CA SER A 45 41.72 2.88 29.99
C SER A 45 42.30 1.51 30.35
N ASN A 46 42.59 0.71 29.33
CA ASN A 46 43.90 0.07 29.20
C ASN A 46 44.17 -0.29 27.74
N SER A 47 45.13 0.42 27.17
CA SER A 47 45.92 0.02 26.03
C SER A 47 46.75 -1.21 26.39
N ASN A 48 46.73 -2.23 25.53
CA ASN A 48 47.90 -3.05 25.24
C ASN A 48 47.79 -3.47 23.77
N GLU A 49 48.73 -2.99 22.98
CA GLU A 49 49.14 -3.62 21.73
C GLU A 49 49.64 -5.04 22.07
N ASP A 50 49.28 -6.04 21.28
CA ASP A 50 50.31 -6.93 20.74
C ASP A 50 49.80 -7.81 19.60
N GLU A 51 50.70 -7.93 18.64
CA GLU A 51 50.68 -8.80 17.48
C GLU A 51 50.52 -10.29 17.81
N SER A 52 50.07 -11.01 16.78
CA SER A 52 50.42 -12.39 16.48
C SER A 52 49.88 -13.48 17.42
N SER A 53 48.94 -14.27 16.91
CA SER A 53 49.23 -15.67 16.60
C SER A 53 48.02 -16.35 15.97
N LEU A 54 48.30 -17.01 14.85
CA LEU A 54 47.50 -18.08 14.28
C LEU A 54 47.13 -19.10 15.38
N HIS A 55 45.86 -19.19 15.74
CA HIS A 55 45.30 -20.38 16.39
C HIS A 55 44.04 -20.83 15.65
N ARG A 56 44.32 -21.67 14.64
CA ARG A 56 43.41 -22.72 14.18
C ARG A 56 42.89 -23.52 15.39
N ARG A 57 41.57 -23.66 15.48
CA ARG A 57 40.80 -24.75 16.12
C ARG A 57 39.32 -24.48 15.76
N SER A 58 38.76 -25.02 14.69
CA SER A 58 38.23 -26.39 14.57
C SER A 58 37.54 -26.88 15.85
N PHE A 59 36.24 -26.64 15.95
CA PHE A 59 35.30 -27.46 16.71
C PHE A 59 34.05 -27.62 15.82
N LEU A 60 34.07 -28.63 14.95
CA LEU A 60 33.38 -29.90 15.16
C LEU A 60 31.87 -29.71 15.40
N SER A 61 31.15 -29.76 14.28
CA SER A 61 30.17 -30.81 14.01
C SER A 61 29.35 -31.30 15.21
N ASN A 62 28.15 -30.75 15.35
CA ASN A 62 27.00 -31.52 15.82
C ASN A 62 25.96 -31.55 14.70
N ALA A 63 26.15 -32.51 13.79
CA ALA A 63 25.11 -32.97 12.90
C ALA A 63 24.07 -33.71 13.75
N ILE A 64 22.94 -33.07 14.02
CA ILE A 64 21.74 -33.77 14.47
C ILE A 64 21.11 -34.36 13.21
N SER A 65 21.37 -35.63 12.97
CA SER A 65 20.65 -36.45 12.01
C SER A 65 19.20 -36.61 12.48
N VAL A 66 18.31 -35.75 11.99
CA VAL A 66 16.86 -36.02 12.05
C VAL A 66 16.56 -37.06 10.98
N ALA A 67 16.73 -38.32 11.36
CA ALA A 67 16.33 -39.47 10.56
C ALA A 67 14.80 -39.56 10.53
N GLY A 68 14.24 -39.23 9.37
CA GLY A 68 13.16 -39.98 8.72
C GLY A 68 11.92 -40.34 9.55
N LEU A 69 10.90 -39.48 9.46
CA LEU A 69 9.53 -39.94 9.22
C LEU A 69 8.85 -38.96 8.25
N PHE A 70 9.31 -38.97 6.99
CA PHE A 70 8.51 -38.46 5.88
C PHE A 70 7.35 -39.43 5.68
N THR A 71 6.21 -39.14 6.29
CA THR A 71 4.94 -39.64 5.81
C THR A 71 4.80 -39.17 4.36
N LEU A 72 4.92 -40.12 3.42
CA LEU A 72 4.55 -39.95 2.03
C LEU A 72 3.09 -39.46 2.00
N MET A 73 2.89 -38.15 1.90
CA MET A 73 1.63 -37.64 1.39
C MET A 73 1.62 -37.92 -0.11
N PRO A 74 0.57 -38.57 -0.65
CA PRO A 74 0.42 -38.70 -2.08
C PRO A 74 0.34 -37.28 -2.67
N GLN A 75 1.38 -36.88 -3.39
CA GLN A 75 1.24 -35.76 -4.29
C GLN A 75 0.23 -36.20 -5.35
N SER A 76 -0.93 -35.57 -5.31
CA SER A 76 -1.90 -35.61 -6.38
C SER A 76 -1.23 -35.04 -7.63
N SER A 77 -0.56 -35.90 -8.38
CA SER A 77 -0.11 -35.60 -9.73
C SER A 77 -1.36 -35.45 -10.59
N TYR A 78 -1.89 -34.23 -10.67
CA TYR A 78 -2.73 -33.86 -11.78
C TYR A 78 -1.84 -33.88 -13.02
N ALA A 79 -1.83 -35.02 -13.71
CA ALA A 79 -1.35 -35.12 -15.08
C ALA A 79 -2.36 -34.36 -15.95
N THR A 80 -2.20 -33.05 -16.05
CA THR A 80 -2.86 -32.24 -17.06
C THR A 80 -2.31 -32.69 -18.40
N VAL A 81 -3.10 -33.46 -19.14
CA VAL A 81 -2.87 -33.73 -20.56
C VAL A 81 -2.87 -32.37 -21.25
N ILE A 82 -1.68 -31.91 -21.67
CA ILE A 82 -1.55 -30.71 -22.49
C ILE A 82 -2.13 -31.08 -23.85
N ASP A 83 -3.39 -30.73 -24.06
CA ASP A 83 -4.03 -30.75 -25.36
C ASP A 83 -3.36 -29.67 -26.22
N VAL A 84 -2.62 -30.10 -27.24
CA VAL A 84 -1.84 -29.26 -28.18
C VAL A 84 -2.76 -28.36 -29.03
N ASN A 85 -4.08 -28.47 -28.86
CA ASN A 85 -5.07 -27.61 -29.52
C ASN A 85 -5.75 -26.58 -28.59
N THR A 86 -5.23 -26.37 -27.38
CA THR A 86 -5.69 -25.26 -26.53
C THR A 86 -5.15 -23.92 -27.08
N PRO A 87 -6.02 -22.91 -27.32
CA PRO A 87 -5.55 -21.59 -27.70
C PRO A 87 -4.61 -21.10 -26.60
N SER A 88 -3.44 -20.61 -27.01
CA SER A 88 -2.30 -20.28 -26.15
C SER A 88 -2.76 -19.71 -24.81
N VAL A 89 -2.26 -20.33 -23.73
CA VAL A 89 -2.22 -19.77 -22.37
C VAL A 89 -2.09 -18.25 -22.48
N GLY A 90 -3.19 -17.56 -22.18
CA GLY A 90 -3.48 -16.23 -22.70
C GLY A 90 -2.31 -15.29 -22.53
N THR A 91 -1.71 -14.88 -23.66
CA THR A 91 -0.97 -13.63 -23.75
C THR A 91 -1.86 -12.60 -23.07
N LEU A 92 -1.48 -12.17 -21.86
CA LEU A 92 -2.10 -11.03 -21.21
C LEU A 92 -2.12 -9.95 -22.29
N LYS A 93 -3.31 -9.57 -22.77
CA LYS A 93 -3.44 -8.55 -23.80
C LYS A 93 -2.55 -7.38 -23.37
N SER A 94 -1.50 -7.14 -24.13
CA SER A 94 -0.67 -5.96 -23.96
C SER A 94 -1.62 -4.77 -24.08
N ILE A 95 -1.73 -4.01 -23.00
CA ILE A 95 -2.54 -2.78 -23.02
C ILE A 95 -1.75 -1.75 -23.82
N SER A 96 -2.47 -0.94 -24.59
CA SER A 96 -1.84 0.21 -25.27
C SER A 96 -1.37 1.25 -24.24
N LYS A 97 -0.44 2.12 -24.64
CA LYS A 97 0.06 3.20 -23.78
C LYS A 97 -1.09 4.13 -23.37
N GLU A 98 -2.00 4.44 -24.29
CA GLU A 98 -3.17 5.27 -24.04
C GLU A 98 -4.13 4.63 -23.01
N GLU A 99 -4.35 3.32 -23.10
CA GLU A 99 -5.12 2.57 -22.10
C GLU A 99 -4.41 2.54 -20.73
N ALA A 100 -3.08 2.45 -20.72
CA ALA A 100 -2.28 2.50 -19.50
C ALA A 100 -2.40 3.87 -18.81
N GLU A 101 -2.27 4.96 -19.57
CA GLU A 101 -2.50 6.33 -19.06
C GLU A 101 -3.92 6.51 -18.51
N GLN A 102 -4.93 6.04 -19.25
CA GLN A 102 -6.32 6.14 -18.82
C GLN A 102 -6.54 5.36 -17.52
N ARG A 103 -5.97 4.15 -17.40
CA ARG A 103 -6.05 3.36 -16.18
C ARG A 103 -5.33 4.03 -15.02
N PHE A 104 -4.18 4.65 -15.26
CA PHE A 104 -3.46 5.41 -14.23
C PHE A 104 -4.30 6.59 -13.70
N ARG A 105 -4.88 7.41 -14.60
CA ARG A 105 -5.80 8.49 -14.21
C ARG A 105 -7.02 7.97 -13.44
N ALA A 106 -7.64 6.88 -13.91
CA ALA A 106 -8.77 6.26 -13.23
C ALA A 106 -8.40 5.72 -11.84
N GLY A 107 -7.20 5.15 -11.69
CA GLY A 107 -6.65 4.71 -10.40
C GLY A 107 -6.49 5.88 -9.44
N ARG A 108 -5.89 6.99 -9.90
CA ARG A 108 -5.75 8.20 -9.08
C ARG A 108 -7.10 8.81 -8.67
N GLY A 109 -8.06 8.84 -9.58
CA GLY A 109 -9.42 9.28 -9.28
C GLY A 109 -10.15 8.37 -8.28
N SER A 110 -9.88 7.05 -8.33
CA SER A 110 -10.41 6.10 -7.35
C SER A 110 -9.85 6.36 -5.95
N LEU A 111 -8.54 6.68 -5.84
CA LEU A 111 -7.92 7.07 -4.58
C LEU A 111 -8.47 8.40 -4.06
N GLU A 112 -8.66 9.39 -4.92
CA GLU A 112 -9.22 10.69 -4.52
C GLU A 112 -10.63 10.54 -3.94
N TYR A 113 -11.47 9.76 -4.63
CA TYR A 113 -12.81 9.45 -4.17
C TYR A 113 -12.78 8.73 -2.82
N LEU A 114 -11.91 7.72 -2.70
CA LEU A 114 -11.72 6.95 -1.47
C LEU A 114 -11.26 7.84 -0.31
N ILE A 115 -10.33 8.78 -0.53
CA ILE A 115 -9.86 9.71 0.51
C ILE A 115 -10.98 10.66 0.96
N THR A 116 -11.73 11.20 -0.01
CA THR A 116 -12.81 12.17 0.24
C THR A 116 -13.97 11.54 1.01
N HIS A 117 -14.38 10.32 0.66
CA HIS A 117 -15.52 9.62 1.25
C HIS A 117 -15.09 8.50 2.21
N TYR A 118 -13.86 8.58 2.74
CA TYR A 118 -13.25 7.46 3.44
C TYR A 118 -14.08 6.98 4.64
N ASP A 119 -14.58 7.93 5.42
CA ASP A 119 -15.27 7.63 6.67
C ASP A 119 -16.63 6.96 6.39
N GLU A 120 -17.37 7.40 5.36
CA GLU A 120 -18.59 6.75 4.87
C GLU A 120 -18.32 5.34 4.31
N ILE A 121 -17.27 5.17 3.51
CA ILE A 121 -16.90 3.87 2.94
C ILE A 121 -16.56 2.85 4.04
N CYS A 122 -15.90 3.29 5.12
CA CYS A 122 -15.53 2.44 6.25
C CYS A 122 -16.75 1.91 7.03
N GLU A 123 -17.89 2.61 7.01
CA GLU A 123 -19.13 2.13 7.65
C GLU A 123 -19.61 0.81 7.04
N GLY A 124 -19.39 0.62 5.74
CA GLY A 124 -19.67 -0.65 5.06
C GLY A 124 -18.59 -1.73 5.23
N GLY A 125 -17.59 -1.48 6.07
CA GLY A 125 -16.55 -2.43 6.45
C GLY A 125 -15.31 -2.44 5.57
N GLY A 126 -14.30 -3.21 5.99
CA GLY A 126 -13.00 -3.29 5.33
C GLY A 126 -13.06 -3.72 3.87
N ASP A 127 -14.01 -4.58 3.51
CA ASP A 127 -14.14 -5.08 2.15
C ASP A 127 -14.51 -3.97 1.14
N ASN A 128 -15.24 -2.94 1.57
CA ASN A 128 -15.53 -1.79 0.70
C ASN A 128 -14.28 -0.98 0.38
N VAL A 129 -13.40 -0.74 1.36
CA VAL A 129 -12.11 -0.08 1.12
C VAL A 129 -11.29 -0.88 0.11
N ARG A 130 -11.24 -2.20 0.27
CA ARG A 130 -10.51 -3.12 -0.63
C ARG A 130 -11.03 -3.13 -2.06
N ARG A 131 -12.34 -2.93 -2.26
CA ARG A 131 -12.92 -2.74 -3.61
C ARG A 131 -12.37 -1.51 -4.31
N TYR A 132 -12.24 -0.38 -3.61
CA TYR A 132 -11.66 0.84 -4.17
C TYR A 132 -10.15 0.73 -4.39
N LEU A 133 -9.44 -0.04 -3.56
CA LEU A 133 -8.02 -0.36 -3.78
C LEU A 133 -7.78 -1.27 -5.00
N GLY A 134 -8.83 -1.87 -5.57
CA GLY A 134 -8.70 -2.77 -6.71
C GLY A 134 -8.11 -4.13 -6.36
N THR A 135 -8.02 -4.48 -5.07
CA THR A 135 -7.60 -5.80 -4.57
C THR A 135 -8.78 -6.78 -4.50
N VAL A 136 -10.01 -6.26 -4.45
CA VAL A 136 -11.25 -7.04 -4.51
C VAL A 136 -12.12 -6.56 -5.68
N GLY A 137 -12.43 -7.46 -6.60
CA GLY A 137 -13.21 -7.15 -7.79
C GLY A 137 -12.39 -6.47 -8.89
N THR A 138 -13.08 -5.95 -9.91
CA THR A 138 -12.47 -5.43 -11.16
C THR A 138 -12.95 -4.03 -11.54
N THR A 139 -13.77 -3.40 -10.69
CA THR A 139 -14.44 -2.13 -11.00
C THR A 139 -13.60 -0.90 -10.67
N SER A 140 -12.62 -1.02 -9.78
CA SER A 140 -11.73 0.09 -9.44
C SER A 140 -10.72 0.39 -10.55
N GLY A 141 -10.40 1.67 -10.72
CA GLY A 141 -9.32 2.10 -11.61
C GLY A 141 -7.93 1.60 -11.20
N LEU A 142 -7.75 1.20 -9.94
CA LEU A 142 -6.50 0.59 -9.45
C LEU A 142 -6.37 -0.90 -9.83
N PHE A 143 -7.44 -1.53 -10.31
CA PHE A 143 -7.36 -2.93 -10.73
C PHE A 143 -6.38 -3.08 -11.90
N GLY A 144 -5.29 -3.83 -11.66
CA GLY A 144 -4.24 -4.05 -12.65
C GLY A 144 -3.30 -2.86 -12.84
N ILE A 145 -3.19 -1.95 -11.88
CA ILE A 145 -2.33 -0.75 -11.97
C ILE A 145 -0.86 -1.10 -12.25
N GLY A 146 -0.31 -2.19 -11.70
CA GLY A 146 1.06 -2.63 -11.97
C GLY A 146 1.33 -2.91 -13.45
N LYS A 147 0.33 -3.38 -14.20
CA LYS A 147 0.47 -3.54 -15.66
C LYS A 147 0.51 -2.20 -16.40
N ALA A 148 -0.28 -1.23 -15.95
CA ALA A 148 -0.25 0.12 -16.50
C ALA A 148 1.11 0.78 -16.24
N MET A 149 1.62 0.70 -15.00
CA MET A 149 2.95 1.23 -14.67
C MET A 149 4.06 0.51 -15.46
N LYS A 150 3.95 -0.79 -15.72
CA LYS A 150 4.94 -1.47 -16.56
C LYS A 150 5.02 -0.89 -17.98
N VAL A 151 3.87 -0.62 -18.62
CA VAL A 151 3.82 -0.04 -19.97
C VAL A 151 4.28 1.41 -19.98
N LEU A 152 3.90 2.20 -18.97
CA LEU A 152 4.28 3.60 -18.87
C LEU A 152 5.78 3.80 -18.61
N GLY A 153 6.45 2.80 -18.03
CA GLY A 153 7.90 2.84 -17.75
C GLY A 153 8.79 2.62 -18.97
N GLU A 154 8.25 2.24 -20.14
CA GLU A 154 9.06 1.98 -21.34
C GLU A 154 9.73 3.24 -21.92
N ASP A 155 9.15 4.41 -21.67
CA ASP A 155 9.59 5.70 -22.24
C ASP A 155 10.17 6.67 -21.19
N VAL A 156 10.54 6.19 -20.00
CA VAL A 156 11.02 7.05 -18.90
C VAL A 156 12.54 7.18 -18.93
N ASP A 157 13.03 8.42 -18.82
CA ASP A 157 14.46 8.72 -18.82
C ASP A 157 15.17 8.18 -17.56
N ASP A 158 14.57 8.37 -16.37
CA ASP A 158 15.07 7.84 -15.10
C ASP A 158 14.28 6.58 -14.67
N ILE A 159 14.72 5.43 -15.20
CA ILE A 159 14.08 4.15 -14.88
C ILE A 159 14.23 3.75 -13.41
N VAL A 160 15.29 4.19 -12.73
CA VAL A 160 15.55 3.79 -11.34
C VAL A 160 14.53 4.45 -10.43
N GLU A 161 14.42 5.78 -10.47
CA GLU A 161 13.43 6.54 -9.69
C GLU A 161 11.99 6.09 -10.04
N TYR A 162 11.73 5.81 -11.32
CA TYR A 162 10.44 5.27 -11.76
C TYR A 162 10.09 3.94 -11.09
N THR A 163 11.04 3.00 -11.07
CA THR A 163 10.81 1.67 -10.47
C THR A 163 10.66 1.74 -8.95
N GLU A 164 11.33 2.68 -8.29
CA GLU A 164 11.19 2.92 -6.85
C GLU A 164 9.77 3.44 -6.53
N LEU A 165 9.30 4.45 -7.26
CA LEU A 165 7.93 4.99 -7.08
C LEU A 165 6.86 3.96 -7.44
N ALA A 166 7.03 3.20 -8.52
CA ALA A 166 6.10 2.13 -8.90
C ALA A 166 6.02 1.06 -7.80
N THR A 167 7.15 0.70 -7.21
CA THR A 167 7.21 -0.24 -6.08
C THR A 167 6.54 0.35 -4.83
N GLU A 168 6.75 1.63 -4.54
CA GLU A 168 6.12 2.31 -3.40
C GLU A 168 4.58 2.36 -3.54
N ILE A 169 4.06 2.57 -4.74
CA ILE A 169 2.62 2.52 -5.03
C ILE A 169 2.07 1.12 -4.72
N GLU A 170 2.70 0.05 -5.24
CA GLU A 170 2.26 -1.33 -4.99
C GLU A 170 2.32 -1.70 -3.50
N GLN A 171 3.39 -1.30 -2.81
CA GLN A 171 3.54 -1.54 -1.38
C GLN A 171 2.49 -0.80 -0.57
N SER A 172 2.21 0.47 -0.89
CA SER A 172 1.20 1.26 -0.20
C SER A 172 -0.20 0.65 -0.38
N ILE A 173 -0.53 0.17 -1.58
CA ILE A 173 -1.79 -0.56 -1.84
C ILE A 173 -1.87 -1.84 -1.00
N GLN A 174 -0.78 -2.63 -0.94
CA GLN A 174 -0.75 -3.87 -0.14
C GLN A 174 -0.87 -3.61 1.35
N GLN A 175 -0.22 -2.58 1.88
CA GLN A 175 -0.29 -2.21 3.29
C GLN A 175 -1.68 -1.66 3.67
N ALA A 176 -2.28 -0.86 2.78
CA ALA A 176 -3.66 -0.41 2.93
C ALA A 176 -4.66 -1.57 2.90
N ASP A 177 -4.50 -2.52 1.95
CA ASP A 177 -5.33 -3.71 1.84
C ASP A 177 -5.23 -4.59 3.09
N GLY A 178 -4.01 -4.86 3.56
CA GLY A 178 -3.79 -5.66 4.77
C GLY A 178 -4.45 -5.03 5.99
N SER A 179 -4.32 -3.72 6.15
CA SER A 179 -4.96 -2.99 7.24
C SER A 179 -6.50 -3.04 7.13
N ALA A 180 -7.06 -2.76 5.95
CA ALA A 180 -8.50 -2.85 5.71
C ALA A 180 -9.04 -4.27 5.92
N TYR A 181 -8.29 -5.29 5.51
CA TYR A 181 -8.62 -6.70 5.73
C TYR A 181 -8.66 -7.03 7.23
N MET A 182 -7.66 -6.59 7.99
CA MET A 182 -7.64 -6.82 9.45
C MET A 182 -8.84 -6.19 10.16
N ALA A 183 -9.30 -5.02 9.70
CA ALA A 183 -10.48 -4.36 10.26
C ALA A 183 -11.74 -5.25 10.22
N ILE A 184 -11.87 -6.14 9.23
CA ILE A 184 -13.00 -7.07 9.09
C ILE A 184 -13.11 -8.02 10.29
N PHE A 185 -11.98 -8.49 10.84
CA PHE A 185 -11.97 -9.55 11.86
C PHE A 185 -11.93 -9.03 13.29
N THR A 186 -11.59 -7.75 13.49
CA THR A 186 -11.47 -7.17 14.83
C THR A 186 -12.73 -7.23 15.67
N THR A 187 -13.92 -7.19 15.04
CA THR A 187 -15.20 -7.27 15.76
C THR A 187 -15.47 -8.66 16.34
N SER A 188 -14.91 -9.71 15.72
CA SER A 188 -15.04 -11.11 16.13
C SER A 188 -13.82 -11.67 16.87
N SER A 189 -12.72 -10.92 16.91
CA SER A 189 -11.44 -11.36 17.45
C SER A 189 -11.24 -10.93 18.90
N THR A 190 -10.47 -11.71 19.66
CA THR A 190 -10.04 -11.37 21.02
C THR A 190 -8.84 -10.42 21.05
N SER A 191 -8.42 -9.87 19.91
CA SER A 191 -7.20 -9.05 19.77
C SER A 191 -7.21 -7.72 20.53
N GLY A 192 -8.36 -7.29 21.07
CA GLY A 192 -8.49 -6.06 21.86
C GLY A 192 -8.29 -4.74 21.08
N VAL A 193 -7.81 -4.82 19.84
CA VAL A 193 -7.62 -3.68 18.94
C VAL A 193 -8.93 -3.37 18.21
N SER A 194 -9.36 -2.11 18.24
CA SER A 194 -10.56 -1.66 17.54
C SER A 194 -10.38 -1.59 16.03
N PRO A 195 -11.44 -1.82 15.23
CA PRO A 195 -11.39 -1.66 13.77
C PRO A 195 -10.93 -0.26 13.33
N ALA A 196 -11.30 0.77 14.12
CA ALA A 196 -10.94 2.17 13.85
C ALA A 196 -9.42 2.38 13.74
N LYS A 197 -8.61 1.64 14.51
CA LYS A 197 -7.15 1.71 14.38
C LYS A 197 -6.69 1.24 13.00
N TYR A 198 -7.16 0.09 12.54
CA TYR A 198 -6.78 -0.45 11.24
C TYR A 198 -7.29 0.42 10.08
N PHE A 199 -8.47 1.02 10.21
CA PHE A 199 -8.94 2.00 9.22
C PHE A 199 -8.09 3.26 9.19
N SER A 200 -7.59 3.74 10.35
CA SER A 200 -6.64 4.85 10.40
C SER A 200 -5.32 4.50 9.71
N ASP A 201 -4.77 3.31 10.00
CA ASP A 201 -3.53 2.81 9.38
C ASP A 201 -3.69 2.70 7.85
N ALA A 202 -4.81 2.13 7.38
CA ALA A 202 -5.14 2.08 5.95
C ALA A 202 -5.26 3.48 5.29
N LYS A 203 -5.84 4.47 5.98
CA LYS A 203 -5.99 5.85 5.47
C LYS A 203 -4.65 6.52 5.24
N ILE A 204 -3.67 6.25 6.10
CA ILE A 204 -2.30 6.77 5.96
C ILE A 204 -1.65 6.22 4.69
N GLU A 205 -1.75 4.91 4.48
CA GLU A 205 -1.16 4.24 3.31
C GLU A 205 -1.85 4.64 2.00
N ILE A 206 -3.17 4.86 2.01
CA ILE A 206 -3.91 5.41 0.86
C ILE A 206 -3.40 6.80 0.46
N LYS A 207 -3.13 7.67 1.45
CA LYS A 207 -2.57 9.01 1.19
C LYS A 207 -1.14 8.94 0.69
N ARG A 208 -0.32 8.01 1.22
CA ARG A 208 1.03 7.76 0.71
C ARG A 208 0.97 7.30 -0.75
N CYS A 209 0.10 6.34 -1.06
CA CYS A 209 -0.12 5.86 -2.43
C CYS A 209 -0.51 7.00 -3.38
N ALA A 210 -1.43 7.88 -2.98
CA ALA A 210 -1.84 9.02 -3.81
C ALA A 210 -0.66 9.97 -4.10
N LYS A 211 0.16 10.26 -3.09
CA LYS A 211 1.37 11.08 -3.24
C LYS A 211 2.39 10.44 -4.19
N SER A 212 2.69 9.15 -4.04
CA SER A 212 3.62 8.45 -4.95
C SER A 212 3.06 8.37 -6.38
N MET A 213 1.74 8.26 -6.57
CA MET A 213 1.11 8.35 -7.89
C MET A 213 1.25 9.73 -8.53
N ASP A 214 1.15 10.81 -7.73
CA ASP A 214 1.35 12.19 -8.21
C ASP A 214 2.81 12.42 -8.61
N GLU A 215 3.76 11.90 -7.84
CA GLU A 215 5.21 11.95 -8.14
C GLU A 215 5.54 11.15 -9.40
N LEU A 216 5.02 9.92 -9.54
CA LEU A 216 5.23 9.10 -10.74
C LEU A 216 4.62 9.77 -11.98
N ALA A 217 3.43 10.37 -11.88
CA ALA A 217 2.79 11.06 -13.00
C ALA A 217 3.63 12.24 -13.54
N ALA A 218 4.38 12.92 -12.67
CA ALA A 218 5.30 13.98 -13.08
C ALA A 218 6.47 13.46 -13.95
N MET A 219 6.87 12.21 -13.79
CA MET A 219 7.92 11.57 -14.60
C MET A 219 7.46 11.16 -16.00
N ILE A 220 6.16 10.85 -16.18
CA ILE A 220 5.57 10.34 -17.44
C ILE A 220 4.74 11.40 -18.20
N PRO A 221 5.14 12.68 -18.16
CA PRO A 221 4.36 13.88 -18.50
C PRO A 221 2.82 13.78 -18.43
N LEU A 222 2.27 13.07 -17.43
CA LEU A 222 0.86 12.76 -17.38
C LEU A 222 0.09 13.81 -16.57
N LYS A 223 -0.92 14.44 -17.19
CA LYS A 223 -1.87 15.30 -16.46
C LYS A 223 -2.92 14.43 -15.76
N LEU A 224 -2.99 14.56 -14.44
CA LEU A 224 -3.96 13.92 -13.55
C LEU A 224 -5.22 14.77 -13.39
#